data_AF-A0A7K6JK87-F1
#
_entry.id   AF-A0A7K6JK87-F1
#
_cell.length_a   1.000
_cell.length_b   1.000
_cell.length_c   1.000
_cell.angle_alpha   90.00
_cell.angle_beta   90.00
_cell.angle_gamma   90.00
#
_symmetry.space_group_name_H-M   'P 1'
#
loop_
_entity.id
_entity.type
_entity.pdbx_description
1 polymer ?
#
loop_
_entity_poly.entity_id
_entity_poly.type
_entity_poly.pdbx_seq_one_letter_code
_entity_poly.pdbx_strand_id
1 'polypeptide(L)'
;GYNTWRDPMKPSQILSKLCKEGKVDGPHFGPGGRVKVANRVFTGPTEIEDENGQKKPTDEHLALAVLRHWEDIPRAGCCLVPEHVETRPLLNPDKPGIEQGRLEMWVDMFPMDMPAPGPAIDISPRKPKKYELRVIVWNTDEVILEDDDYFTGEKSSDIFVRGWLKGQQEDKQDTDVHYHSLTGEGNFNWRYIFPFDYLMAEEKIVISKKESMFSWDETEYKIPARLTLQVWDADHFSADDFLG
;
A
#
# COMPACT_ATOMS: atom_id res chain seq x y z
N GLY A 1 4.24 -12.19 1.16
CA GLY A 1 3.99 -10.84 0.58
C GLY A 1 3.84 -10.87 -0.93
N TYR A 2 3.52 -9.74 -1.55
CA TYR A 2 3.33 -9.62 -3.01
C TYR A 2 4.63 -9.81 -3.81
N ASN A 3 5.79 -9.54 -3.20
CA ASN A 3 7.13 -9.77 -3.75
C ASN A 3 7.72 -11.14 -3.33
N THR A 4 6.91 -12.07 -2.83
CA THR A 4 7.43 -13.38 -2.43
C THR A 4 7.85 -14.18 -3.64
N TRP A 5 9.08 -14.72 -3.58
CA TRP A 5 9.62 -15.64 -4.57
C TRP A 5 8.73 -16.88 -4.71
N ARG A 6 8.38 -17.22 -5.96
CA ARG A 6 7.36 -18.25 -6.26
C ARG A 6 7.95 -19.61 -6.65
N ASP A 7 9.16 -19.62 -7.19
CA ASP A 7 9.80 -20.86 -7.63
C ASP A 7 10.23 -21.69 -6.40
N PRO A 8 10.03 -23.04 -6.41
CA PRO A 8 10.46 -23.91 -5.32
C PRO A 8 11.97 -23.86 -5.06
N MET A 9 12.77 -23.51 -6.07
CA MET A 9 14.20 -23.28 -5.94
C MET A 9 14.47 -21.79 -5.78
N LYS A 10 15.35 -21.44 -4.84
CA LYS A 10 15.81 -20.05 -4.69
C LYS A 10 16.58 -19.58 -5.94
N PRO A 11 16.60 -18.26 -6.25
CA PRO A 11 17.39 -17.72 -7.35
C PRO A 11 18.84 -18.22 -7.37
N SER A 12 19.51 -18.26 -6.22
CA SER A 12 20.88 -18.77 -6.05
C SER A 12 21.03 -20.23 -6.46
N GLN A 13 20.03 -21.07 -6.17
CA GLN A 13 20.00 -22.49 -6.51
C GLN A 13 19.77 -22.68 -8.01
N ILE A 14 18.84 -21.93 -8.61
CA ILE A 14 18.58 -21.96 -10.05
C ILE A 14 19.84 -21.54 -10.81
N LEU A 15 20.47 -20.43 -10.41
CA LEU A 15 21.69 -19.95 -11.03
C LEU A 15 22.83 -20.98 -10.96
N SER A 16 23.00 -21.62 -9.80
CA SER A 16 24.00 -22.67 -9.62
C SER A 16 23.73 -23.89 -10.51
N LYS A 17 22.46 -24.28 -10.66
CA LYS A 17 22.03 -25.36 -11.56
C LYS A 17 22.34 -25.02 -13.02
N LEU A 18 21.96 -23.83 -13.49
CA LEU A 18 22.22 -23.38 -14.85
C LEU A 18 23.71 -23.29 -15.18
N CYS A 19 24.54 -22.81 -14.24
CA CYS A 19 26.00 -22.80 -14.41
C CYS A 19 26.56 -24.23 -14.56
N LYS A 20 26.09 -25.16 -13.72
CA LYS A 20 26.51 -26.57 -13.77
C LYS A 20 26.11 -27.25 -15.09
N GLU A 21 24.87 -27.07 -15.53
CA GLU A 21 24.33 -27.66 -16.76
C GLU A 21 24.99 -27.05 -18.00
N GLY A 22 25.18 -25.72 -18.01
CA GLY A 22 25.88 -24.98 -19.06
C GLY A 22 27.40 -25.14 -19.06
N LYS A 23 27.98 -25.86 -18.08
CA LYS A 23 29.44 -26.00 -17.86
C LYS A 23 30.14 -24.63 -17.81
N VAL A 24 29.52 -23.68 -17.11
CA VAL A 24 29.99 -22.31 -16.91
C VAL A 24 30.66 -22.20 -15.54
N ASP A 25 31.77 -21.47 -15.44
CA ASP A 25 32.42 -21.17 -14.17
C ASP A 25 31.59 -20.19 -13.32
N GLY A 26 31.42 -20.47 -12.03
CA GLY A 26 30.56 -19.71 -11.11
C GLY A 26 29.28 -20.46 -10.69
N PRO A 27 28.36 -19.81 -9.95
CA PRO A 27 28.41 -18.41 -9.50
C PRO A 27 29.34 -18.21 -8.30
N HIS A 28 30.19 -17.18 -8.38
CA HIS A 28 31.10 -16.79 -7.29
C HIS A 28 30.62 -15.47 -6.66
N PHE A 29 30.04 -15.55 -5.46
CA PHE A 29 29.61 -14.38 -4.69
C PHE A 29 30.78 -13.77 -3.94
N GLY A 30 30.92 -12.44 -4.03
CA GLY A 30 32.02 -11.69 -3.47
C GLY A 30 31.57 -10.45 -2.69
N PRO A 31 32.49 -9.84 -1.91
CA PRO A 31 32.19 -8.69 -1.07
C PRO A 31 31.75 -7.48 -1.91
N GLY A 32 30.94 -6.60 -1.29
CA GLY A 32 30.44 -5.39 -1.93
C GLY A 32 29.32 -5.64 -2.94
N GLY A 33 28.57 -6.74 -2.77
CA GLY A 33 27.41 -7.05 -3.61
C GLY A 33 27.78 -7.38 -5.04
N ARG A 34 28.74 -8.29 -5.22
CA ARG A 34 29.25 -8.70 -6.53
C ARG A 34 29.06 -10.19 -6.72
N VAL A 35 28.65 -10.60 -7.93
CA VAL A 35 28.64 -12.00 -8.35
C VAL A 35 29.33 -12.15 -9.70
N LYS A 36 30.23 -13.12 -9.82
CA LYS A 36 30.93 -13.44 -11.06
C LYS A 36 30.42 -14.76 -11.64
N VAL A 37 30.06 -14.72 -12.92
CA VAL A 37 29.68 -15.89 -13.72
C VAL A 37 30.41 -15.82 -15.06
N ALA A 38 31.17 -16.86 -15.39
CA ALA A 38 32.14 -16.86 -16.49
C ALA A 38 33.08 -15.65 -16.41
N ASN A 39 33.08 -14.81 -17.45
CA ASN A 39 33.85 -13.58 -17.53
C ASN A 39 32.99 -12.32 -17.29
N ARG A 40 31.77 -12.46 -16.76
CA ARG A 40 30.89 -11.34 -16.42
C ARG A 40 30.78 -11.16 -14.91
N VAL A 41 30.66 -9.90 -14.51
CA VAL A 41 30.46 -9.50 -13.11
C VAL A 41 29.18 -8.69 -13.05
N PHE A 42 28.31 -9.07 -12.12
CA PHE A 42 27.07 -8.38 -11.84
C PHE A 42 27.12 -7.79 -10.43
N THR A 43 26.40 -6.70 -10.22
CA THR A 43 26.29 -6.00 -8.94
C THR A 43 24.83 -5.83 -8.56
N GLY A 44 24.55 -5.81 -7.26
CA GLY A 44 23.19 -5.66 -6.77
C GLY A 44 23.10 -5.55 -5.25
N PRO A 45 21.90 -5.28 -4.73
CA PRO A 45 21.67 -5.15 -3.30
C PRO A 45 21.95 -6.46 -2.57
N THR A 46 22.60 -6.39 -1.41
CA THR A 46 22.90 -7.54 -0.55
C THR A 46 21.99 -7.63 0.67
N GLU A 47 20.95 -6.81 0.73
CA GLU A 47 20.03 -6.74 1.86
C GLU A 47 18.59 -6.89 1.38
N ILE A 48 17.78 -7.57 2.17
CA ILE A 48 16.33 -7.64 2.03
C ILE A 48 15.67 -7.22 3.34
N GLU A 49 14.64 -6.42 3.25
CA GLU A 49 13.84 -5.98 4.39
C GLU A 49 12.71 -7.00 4.65
N ASP A 50 12.58 -7.46 5.88
CA ASP A 50 11.48 -8.34 6.28
C ASP A 50 10.21 -7.57 6.65
N GLU A 51 9.13 -8.29 6.93
CA GLU A 51 7.82 -7.70 7.25
C GLU A 51 7.83 -6.82 8.52
N ASN A 52 8.90 -6.87 9.31
CA ASN A 52 9.08 -6.06 10.53
C ASN A 52 10.07 -4.90 10.32
N GLY A 53 10.48 -4.64 9.07
CA GLY A 53 11.46 -3.60 8.73
C GLY A 53 12.91 -3.96 9.05
N GLN A 54 13.22 -5.23 9.38
CA GLN A 54 14.59 -5.65 9.65
C GLN A 54 15.32 -6.01 8.35
N LYS A 55 16.50 -5.44 8.17
CA LYS A 55 17.36 -5.76 7.02
C LYS A 55 18.18 -7.01 7.31
N LYS A 56 18.08 -7.99 6.41
CA LYS A 56 18.82 -9.26 6.45
C LYS A 56 19.73 -9.38 5.24
N PRO A 57 20.96 -9.90 5.39
CA PRO A 57 21.84 -10.14 4.26
C PRO A 57 21.27 -11.22 3.33
N THR A 58 21.40 -11.03 2.02
CA THR A 58 20.92 -11.97 1.00
C THR A 58 21.77 -11.92 -0.28
N ASP A 59 21.98 -13.10 -0.87
CA ASP A 59 22.60 -13.26 -2.19
C ASP A 59 21.55 -13.45 -3.30
N GLU A 60 20.26 -13.54 -2.94
CA GLU A 60 19.19 -13.89 -3.87
C GLU A 60 18.92 -12.79 -4.89
N HIS A 61 19.08 -11.52 -4.51
CA HIS A 61 18.95 -10.40 -5.43
C HIS A 61 20.05 -10.41 -6.49
N LEU A 62 21.29 -10.74 -6.10
CA LEU A 62 22.41 -10.89 -7.02
C LEU A 62 22.17 -12.05 -7.98
N ALA A 63 21.76 -13.20 -7.45
CA ALA A 63 21.47 -14.36 -8.27
C ALA A 63 20.33 -14.08 -9.28
N LEU A 64 19.26 -13.42 -8.85
CA LEU A 64 18.16 -13.01 -9.70
C LEU A 64 18.59 -12.00 -10.78
N ALA A 65 19.49 -11.06 -10.44
CA ALA A 65 20.04 -10.12 -11.41
C ALA A 65 20.79 -10.87 -12.53
N VAL A 66 21.56 -11.90 -12.20
CA VAL A 66 22.23 -12.74 -13.21
C VAL A 66 21.21 -13.53 -14.04
N LEU A 67 20.20 -14.13 -13.42
CA LEU A 67 19.17 -14.89 -14.14
C LEU A 67 18.42 -14.03 -15.16
N ARG A 68 18.10 -12.78 -14.81
CA ARG A 68 17.49 -11.82 -15.75
C ARG A 68 18.39 -11.46 -16.93
N HIS A 69 19.70 -11.60 -16.77
CA HIS A 69 20.70 -11.40 -17.81
C HIS A 69 21.35 -12.73 -18.20
N TRP A 70 20.60 -13.84 -18.15
CA TRP A 70 21.19 -15.13 -18.48
C TRP A 70 21.62 -15.19 -19.95
N GLU A 71 20.89 -14.51 -20.84
CA GLU A 71 21.21 -14.38 -22.27
C GLU A 71 22.59 -13.78 -22.57
N ASP A 72 23.12 -13.01 -21.63
CA ASP A 72 24.43 -12.38 -21.72
C ASP A 72 25.59 -13.35 -21.44
N ILE A 73 25.31 -14.52 -20.86
CA ILE A 73 26.34 -15.49 -20.49
C ILE A 73 26.86 -16.21 -21.75
N PRO A 74 28.17 -16.14 -22.05
CA PRO A 74 28.72 -16.75 -23.25
C PRO A 74 28.47 -18.26 -23.31
N ARG A 75 28.09 -18.77 -24.49
CA ARG A 75 27.94 -20.20 -24.83
C ARG A 75 26.80 -20.97 -24.14
N ALA A 76 26.30 -20.48 -23.01
CA ALA A 76 25.23 -21.11 -22.24
C ALA A 76 23.99 -20.23 -22.05
N GLY A 77 24.09 -18.93 -22.34
CA GLY A 77 23.02 -17.97 -22.17
C GLY A 77 21.88 -18.16 -23.15
N CYS A 78 20.66 -17.99 -22.64
CA CYS A 78 19.44 -17.89 -23.41
C CYS A 78 18.47 -16.92 -22.71
N CYS A 79 17.45 -16.45 -23.44
CA CYS A 79 16.41 -15.64 -22.84
C CYS A 79 15.56 -16.52 -21.91
N LEU A 80 15.66 -16.27 -20.61
CA LEU A 80 14.80 -16.92 -19.62
C LEU A 80 13.49 -16.13 -19.53
N VAL A 81 12.37 -16.82 -19.70
CA VAL A 81 11.04 -16.22 -19.58
C VAL A 81 10.72 -16.02 -18.10
N PRO A 82 10.52 -14.77 -17.62
CA PRO A 82 10.24 -14.53 -16.20
C PRO A 82 8.86 -15.04 -15.76
N GLU A 83 7.88 -14.99 -16.66
CA GLU A 83 6.50 -15.44 -16.45
C GLU A 83 5.98 -16.10 -17.73
N HIS A 84 5.44 -17.32 -17.64
CA HIS A 84 4.78 -17.92 -18.80
C HIS A 84 3.31 -17.46 -18.80
N VAL A 85 2.94 -16.69 -19.82
CA VAL A 85 1.56 -16.28 -20.05
C VAL A 85 0.99 -17.12 -21.18
N GLU A 86 -0.10 -17.83 -20.93
CA GLU A 86 -0.87 -18.55 -21.94
C GLU A 86 -2.14 -17.78 -22.26
N THR A 87 -2.41 -17.60 -23.55
CA THR A 87 -3.64 -16.99 -24.05
C THR A 87 -4.45 -18.03 -24.80
N ARG A 88 -5.68 -18.31 -24.34
CA ARG A 88 -6.60 -19.26 -24.98
C ARG A 88 -7.81 -18.53 -25.58
N PRO A 89 -8.15 -18.76 -26.86
CA PRO A 89 -9.36 -18.20 -27.45
C PRO A 89 -10.59 -18.86 -26.83
N LEU A 90 -11.61 -18.05 -26.51
CA LEU A 90 -12.92 -18.52 -26.12
C LEU A 90 -13.75 -18.73 -27.37
N LEU A 91 -14.20 -19.97 -27.58
CA LEU A 91 -14.97 -20.39 -28.74
C LEU A 91 -16.34 -20.90 -28.31
N ASN A 92 -17.38 -20.41 -28.97
CA ASN A 92 -18.75 -20.90 -28.83
C ASN A 92 -18.95 -22.10 -29.79
N PRO A 93 -19.36 -23.28 -29.30
CA PRO A 93 -19.67 -24.44 -30.14
C PRO A 93 -20.71 -24.17 -31.24
N ASP A 94 -21.66 -23.27 -30.99
CA ASP A 94 -22.72 -22.89 -31.95
C ASP A 94 -22.21 -21.93 -33.04
N LYS A 95 -21.04 -21.33 -32.85
CA LYS A 95 -20.38 -20.42 -33.81
C LYS A 95 -18.92 -20.83 -34.01
N PRO A 96 -18.67 -22.02 -34.58
CA PRO A 96 -17.32 -22.52 -34.78
C PRO A 96 -16.52 -21.56 -35.68
N GLY A 97 -15.29 -21.26 -35.29
CA GLY A 97 -14.38 -20.39 -36.04
C GLY A 97 -14.49 -18.89 -35.74
N ILE A 98 -15.43 -18.45 -34.89
CA ILE A 98 -15.49 -17.07 -34.39
C ILE A 98 -15.04 -17.04 -32.94
N GLU A 99 -13.98 -16.27 -32.66
CA GLU A 99 -13.48 -16.00 -31.31
C GLU A 99 -14.40 -14.99 -30.59
N GLN A 100 -14.91 -15.32 -29.40
CA GLN A 100 -15.75 -14.44 -28.58
C GLN A 100 -15.01 -13.74 -27.42
N GLY A 101 -13.71 -13.98 -27.31
CA GLY A 101 -12.86 -13.41 -26.27
C GLY A 101 -11.60 -14.24 -26.08
N ARG A 102 -10.75 -13.82 -25.14
CA ARG A 102 -9.50 -14.51 -24.79
C ARG A 102 -9.43 -14.67 -23.28
N LEU A 103 -8.93 -15.83 -22.86
CA LEU A 103 -8.51 -16.07 -21.50
C LEU A 103 -6.99 -15.95 -21.45
N GLU A 104 -6.49 -14.98 -20.70
CA GLU A 104 -5.06 -14.85 -20.40
C GLU A 104 -4.80 -15.40 -19.00
N MET A 105 -3.81 -16.29 -18.89
CA MET A 105 -3.46 -16.94 -17.63
C MET A 105 -1.95 -17.04 -17.46
N TRP A 106 -1.49 -16.90 -16.24
CA TRP A 106 -0.14 -17.29 -15.86
C TRP A 106 -0.09 -18.82 -15.71
N VAL A 107 0.91 -19.44 -16.31
CA VAL A 107 1.12 -20.89 -16.26
C VAL A 107 2.48 -21.15 -15.64
N ASP A 108 2.52 -22.04 -14.65
CA ASP A 108 3.78 -22.54 -14.11
C ASP A 108 3.95 -24.00 -14.51
N MET A 109 5.07 -24.31 -15.18
CA MET A 109 5.40 -25.67 -15.63
C MET A 109 6.51 -26.26 -14.76
N PHE A 110 6.23 -27.37 -14.10
CA PHE A 110 7.18 -28.04 -13.21
C PHE A 110 7.57 -29.42 -13.75
N PRO A 111 8.88 -29.69 -13.95
CA PRO A 111 9.39 -31.04 -14.10
C PRO A 111 8.93 -31.99 -12.99
N MET A 112 8.56 -33.20 -13.37
CA MET A 112 8.01 -34.23 -12.47
C MET A 112 9.03 -34.81 -11.47
N ASP A 113 10.33 -34.58 -11.71
CA ASP A 113 11.46 -35.05 -10.89
C ASP A 113 11.90 -34.04 -9.82
N MET A 114 11.17 -32.92 -9.68
CA MET A 114 11.46 -31.86 -8.72
C MET A 114 10.45 -31.85 -7.57
N PRO A 115 10.77 -31.18 -6.44
CA PRO A 115 9.79 -30.96 -5.38
C PRO A 115 8.50 -30.36 -5.93
N ALA A 116 7.37 -30.80 -5.39
CA ALA A 116 6.07 -30.26 -5.78
C ALA A 116 6.06 -28.73 -5.62
N PRO A 117 5.34 -28.01 -6.51
CA PRO A 117 5.20 -26.57 -6.37
C PRO A 117 4.60 -26.21 -5.01
N GLY A 118 4.89 -24.98 -4.58
CA GLY A 118 4.33 -24.43 -3.35
C GLY A 118 2.79 -24.40 -3.36
N PRO A 119 2.17 -24.08 -2.22
CA PRO A 119 0.71 -23.95 -2.14
C PRO A 119 0.20 -22.93 -3.18
N ALA A 120 -0.99 -23.19 -3.72
CA ALA A 120 -1.64 -22.28 -4.67
C ALA A 120 -1.73 -20.86 -4.07
N ILE A 121 -1.48 -19.87 -4.92
CA ILE A 121 -1.59 -18.47 -4.53
C ILE A 121 -3.05 -18.15 -4.27
N ASP A 122 -3.35 -17.64 -3.08
CA ASP A 122 -4.68 -17.12 -2.79
C ASP A 122 -4.90 -15.82 -3.58
N ILE A 123 -5.69 -15.93 -4.64
CA ILE A 123 -6.10 -14.81 -5.50
C ILE A 123 -7.41 -14.17 -5.03
N SER A 124 -7.93 -14.56 -3.86
CA SER A 124 -9.14 -13.95 -3.31
C SER A 124 -8.96 -12.44 -3.17
N PRO A 125 -10.03 -11.64 -3.40
CA PRO A 125 -9.97 -10.20 -3.19
C PRO A 125 -9.43 -9.88 -1.79
N ARG A 126 -8.46 -8.97 -1.75
CA ARG A 126 -7.85 -8.54 -0.50
C ARG A 126 -8.93 -7.88 0.36
N LYS A 127 -9.06 -8.35 1.60
CA LYS A 127 -10.01 -7.79 2.57
C LYS A 127 -9.37 -6.62 3.31
N PRO A 128 -10.13 -5.55 3.61
CA PRO A 128 -9.64 -4.48 4.44
C PRO A 128 -9.36 -4.98 5.87
N LYS A 129 -8.43 -4.32 6.53
CA LYS A 129 -8.08 -4.57 7.94
C LYS A 129 -8.54 -3.39 8.79
N LYS A 130 -8.94 -3.65 10.03
CA LYS A 130 -9.31 -2.59 10.97
C LYS A 130 -8.08 -1.85 11.48
N TYR A 131 -8.10 -0.53 11.37
CA TYR A 131 -7.12 0.40 11.92
C TYR A 131 -7.81 1.44 12.79
N GLU A 132 -7.00 2.11 13.62
CA GLU A 132 -7.43 3.21 14.47
C GLU A 132 -6.40 4.34 14.38
N LEU A 133 -6.84 5.52 13.97
CA LEU A 133 -6.04 6.75 13.98
C LEU A 133 -6.37 7.54 15.25
N ARG A 134 -5.36 7.81 16.07
CA ARG A 134 -5.48 8.67 17.26
C ARG A 134 -4.77 9.98 17.02
N VAL A 135 -5.48 11.08 17.21
CA VAL A 135 -4.95 12.43 17.04
C VAL A 135 -5.16 13.18 18.35
N ILE A 136 -4.14 13.88 18.82
CA ILE A 136 -4.24 14.71 20.02
C ILE A 136 -4.08 16.17 19.60
N VAL A 137 -5.10 16.98 19.90
CA VAL A 137 -5.07 18.44 19.75
C VAL A 137 -4.67 18.99 21.11
N TRP A 138 -3.42 19.45 21.24
CA TRP A 138 -2.94 20.05 22.47
C TRP A 138 -3.45 21.48 22.61
N ASN A 139 -3.09 22.31 21.63
CA ASN A 139 -3.40 23.73 21.61
C ASN A 139 -3.40 24.26 20.17
N THR A 140 -3.97 25.45 20.01
CA THR A 140 -3.86 26.33 18.85
C THR A 140 -3.11 27.59 19.25
N ASP A 141 -2.57 28.30 18.27
CA ASP A 141 -1.88 29.58 18.43
C ASP A 141 -2.11 30.43 17.18
N GLU A 142 -2.05 31.76 17.33
CA GLU A 142 -2.25 32.75 16.26
C GLU A 142 -3.57 32.57 15.45
N VAL A 143 -4.63 32.09 16.09
CA VAL A 143 -5.96 31.97 15.46
C VAL A 143 -6.57 33.36 15.23
N ILE A 144 -7.26 33.53 14.10
CA ILE A 144 -7.94 34.77 13.74
C ILE A 144 -9.04 35.07 14.76
N LEU A 145 -9.13 36.33 15.19
CA LEU A 145 -10.13 36.81 16.14
C LEU A 145 -11.27 37.52 15.39
N GLU A 146 -12.45 36.91 15.38
CA GLU A 146 -13.62 37.41 14.63
C GLU A 146 -14.60 38.23 15.50
N ASP A 147 -14.77 37.90 16.79
CA ASP A 147 -15.72 38.62 17.66
C ASP A 147 -15.19 39.99 18.07
N ASP A 148 -16.02 41.03 17.95
CA ASP A 148 -15.76 42.36 18.52
C ASP A 148 -16.63 42.56 19.77
N ASP A 149 -16.01 42.76 20.94
CA ASP A 149 -16.76 43.09 22.17
C ASP A 149 -17.41 44.47 22.03
N TYR A 150 -18.75 44.51 22.12
CA TYR A 150 -19.56 45.72 21.95
C TYR A 150 -19.23 46.84 22.95
N PHE A 151 -18.71 46.50 24.14
CA PHE A 151 -18.42 47.47 25.20
C PHE A 151 -16.98 47.96 25.20
N THR A 152 -16.02 47.08 24.90
CA THR A 152 -14.57 47.37 24.99
C THR A 152 -13.92 47.56 23.62
N GLY A 153 -14.51 47.01 22.55
CA GLY A 153 -13.93 46.94 21.21
C GLY A 153 -12.74 45.97 21.13
N GLU A 154 -12.52 45.12 22.13
CA GLU A 154 -11.50 44.08 22.08
C GLU A 154 -11.96 42.92 21.20
N LYS A 155 -11.03 42.38 20.42
CA LYS A 155 -11.27 41.23 19.54
C LYS A 155 -11.06 39.93 20.32
N SER A 156 -11.97 38.97 20.19
CA SER A 156 -11.83 37.62 20.74
C SER A 156 -12.38 36.55 19.79
N SER A 157 -12.16 35.27 20.08
CA SER A 157 -12.87 34.15 19.46
C SER A 157 -13.07 33.01 20.45
N ASP A 158 -14.16 32.28 20.28
CA ASP A 158 -14.55 31.05 20.98
C ASP A 158 -14.11 29.82 20.15
N ILE A 159 -12.85 29.42 20.29
CA ILE A 159 -12.18 28.52 19.34
C ILE A 159 -12.54 27.05 19.62
N PHE A 160 -12.87 26.29 18.57
CA PHE A 160 -12.86 24.82 18.61
C PHE A 160 -12.27 24.21 17.35
N VAL A 161 -11.81 22.96 17.45
CA VAL A 161 -11.28 22.20 16.31
C VAL A 161 -12.26 21.10 15.91
N ARG A 162 -12.49 20.96 14.61
CA ARG A 162 -13.34 19.95 13.98
C ARG A 162 -12.49 19.02 13.14
N GLY A 163 -12.66 17.71 13.31
CA GLY A 163 -11.89 16.71 12.60
C GLY A 163 -12.74 15.57 12.02
N TRP A 164 -12.35 15.04 10.87
CA TRP A 164 -12.96 13.84 10.28
C TRP A 164 -12.00 13.12 9.33
N LEU A 165 -12.25 11.83 9.10
CA LEU A 165 -11.43 10.97 8.23
C LEU A 165 -12.23 10.39 7.06
N LYS A 166 -13.46 9.93 7.31
CA LYS A 166 -14.36 9.34 6.29
C LYS A 166 -15.28 10.36 5.63
N GLY A 167 -15.45 11.51 6.28
CA GLY A 167 -16.25 12.63 5.79
C GLY A 167 -17.07 13.24 6.92
N GLN A 168 -17.43 14.51 6.79
CA GLN A 168 -18.18 15.23 7.83
C GLN A 168 -19.49 14.55 8.22
N GLN A 169 -20.16 13.86 7.29
CA GLN A 169 -21.41 13.14 7.57
C GLN A 169 -21.20 11.79 8.28
N GLU A 170 -19.99 11.23 8.22
CA GLU A 170 -19.72 9.85 8.63
C GLU A 170 -19.03 9.78 10.00
N ASP A 171 -18.02 10.63 10.24
CA ASP A 171 -17.18 10.54 11.45
C ASP A 171 -16.65 11.88 11.96
N LYS A 172 -17.40 12.97 11.75
CA LYS A 172 -17.08 14.28 12.34
C LYS A 172 -17.01 14.19 13.87
N GLN A 173 -15.93 14.74 14.41
CA GLN A 173 -15.71 14.95 15.84
C GLN A 173 -15.26 16.39 16.06
N ASP A 174 -15.74 17.00 17.14
CA ASP A 174 -15.38 18.36 17.55
C ASP A 174 -14.63 18.28 18.91
N THR A 175 -13.75 19.23 19.19
CA THR A 175 -13.20 19.43 20.54
C THR A 175 -14.23 20.10 21.45
N ASP A 176 -13.87 20.30 22.71
CA ASP A 176 -14.47 21.37 23.52
C ASP A 176 -14.14 22.76 22.94
N VAL A 177 -14.92 23.76 23.36
CA VAL A 177 -14.75 25.16 22.97
C VAL A 177 -13.85 25.86 23.98
N HIS A 178 -12.82 26.54 23.49
CA HIS A 178 -11.99 27.45 24.27
C HIS A 178 -12.56 28.86 24.18
N TYR A 179 -13.28 29.28 25.22
CA TYR A 179 -13.99 30.55 25.22
C TYR A 179 -13.08 31.76 25.39
N HIS A 180 -13.42 32.84 24.69
CA HIS A 180 -12.89 34.18 24.85
C HIS A 180 -11.35 34.26 24.74
N SER A 181 -10.81 33.68 23.67
CA SER A 181 -9.38 33.83 23.34
C SER A 181 -9.09 35.24 22.87
N LEU A 182 -8.24 35.97 23.59
CA LEU A 182 -7.81 37.34 23.25
C LEU A 182 -6.54 37.38 22.39
N THR A 183 -5.82 36.27 22.31
CA THR A 183 -4.52 36.17 21.64
C THR A 183 -4.52 35.21 20.46
N GLY A 184 -5.62 34.47 20.25
CA GLY A 184 -5.69 33.38 19.28
C GLY A 184 -5.14 32.05 19.81
N GLU A 185 -4.75 32.00 21.09
CA GLU A 185 -4.36 30.77 21.77
C GLU A 185 -5.60 30.00 22.23
N GLY A 186 -5.61 28.68 22.05
CA GLY A 186 -6.65 27.78 22.57
C GLY A 186 -6.04 26.52 23.12
N ASN A 187 -6.51 25.99 24.25
CA ASN A 187 -5.95 24.80 24.89
C ASN A 187 -7.03 23.75 25.12
N PHE A 188 -6.82 22.55 24.58
CA PHE A 188 -7.85 21.51 24.48
C PHE A 188 -7.41 20.21 25.16
N ASN A 189 -6.16 19.77 24.95
CA ASN A 189 -5.71 18.43 25.33
C ASN A 189 -6.72 17.34 24.91
N TRP A 190 -7.27 17.48 23.70
CA TRP A 190 -8.36 16.67 23.20
C TRP A 190 -7.82 15.50 22.39
N ARG A 191 -8.47 14.33 22.48
CA ARG A 191 -8.07 13.13 21.73
C ARG A 191 -9.17 12.65 20.81
N TYR A 192 -8.96 12.79 19.51
CA TYR A 192 -9.77 12.11 18.51
C TYR A 192 -9.36 10.65 18.36
N ILE A 193 -10.35 9.80 18.13
CA ILE A 193 -10.17 8.38 17.81
C ILE A 193 -11.02 8.07 16.58
N PHE A 194 -10.37 7.76 15.46
CA PHE A 194 -11.02 7.41 14.20
C PHE A 194 -10.78 5.93 13.88
N PRO A 195 -11.76 5.04 14.10
CA PRO A 195 -11.70 3.67 13.62
C PRO A 195 -12.09 3.60 12.13
N PHE A 196 -11.30 2.87 11.33
CA PHE A 196 -11.54 2.72 9.90
C PHE A 196 -11.02 1.38 9.35
N ASP A 197 -11.62 0.92 8.26
CA ASP A 197 -11.19 -0.25 7.52
C ASP A 197 -10.24 0.17 6.40
N TYR A 198 -9.03 -0.37 6.38
CA TYR A 198 -7.95 0.07 5.48
C TYR A 198 -7.45 -1.07 4.60
N LEU A 199 -7.35 -0.79 3.30
CA LEU A 199 -6.78 -1.68 2.31
C LEU A 199 -5.36 -1.20 1.96
N MET A 200 -4.36 -1.70 2.70
CA MET A 200 -2.96 -1.27 2.57
C MET A 200 -2.41 -1.30 1.14
N ALA A 201 -2.84 -2.28 0.34
CA ALA A 201 -2.38 -2.46 -1.03
C ALA A 201 -2.79 -1.36 -1.99
N GLU A 202 -3.95 -0.75 -1.75
CA GLU A 202 -4.49 0.34 -2.58
C GLU A 202 -4.36 1.70 -1.90
N GLU A 203 -3.85 1.72 -0.66
CA GLU A 203 -3.73 2.91 0.18
C GLU A 203 -5.07 3.66 0.38
N LYS A 204 -6.16 2.89 0.52
CA LYS A 204 -7.52 3.42 0.62
C LYS A 204 -8.27 2.93 1.85
N ILE A 205 -9.12 3.80 2.38
CA ILE A 205 -10.12 3.45 3.38
C ILE A 205 -11.33 2.86 2.66
N VAL A 206 -11.82 1.73 3.16
CA VAL A 206 -13.03 1.07 2.70
C VAL A 206 -14.17 1.43 3.65
N ILE A 207 -15.31 1.79 3.10
CA ILE A 207 -16.51 2.07 3.87
C ILE A 207 -17.66 1.29 3.25
N SER A 208 -18.40 0.57 4.09
CA SER A 208 -19.58 -0.19 3.69
C SER A 208 -20.82 0.55 4.17
N LYS A 209 -21.71 0.91 3.25
CA LYS A 209 -22.96 1.62 3.57
C LYS A 209 -24.15 0.94 2.94
N LYS A 210 -25.25 0.85 3.69
CA LYS A 210 -26.56 0.46 3.16
C LYS A 210 -27.22 1.71 2.60
N GLU A 211 -27.65 1.68 1.33
CA GLU A 211 -28.27 2.85 0.67
C GLU A 211 -29.59 3.26 1.33
N SER A 212 -30.27 2.36 2.05
CA SER A 212 -31.49 2.63 2.79
C SER A 212 -31.65 1.68 3.97
N MET A 213 -32.44 2.05 5.00
CA MET A 213 -32.82 1.15 6.10
C MET A 213 -33.56 -0.12 5.64
N PHE A 214 -33.99 -0.15 4.37
CA PHE A 214 -34.68 -1.28 3.74
C PHE A 214 -33.87 -1.96 2.62
N SER A 215 -32.66 -1.47 2.29
CA SER A 215 -31.79 -2.12 1.32
C SER A 215 -30.98 -3.22 2.00
N TRP A 216 -31.05 -4.43 1.46
CA TRP A 216 -30.23 -5.56 1.93
C TRP A 216 -28.78 -5.47 1.43
N ASP A 217 -28.57 -4.82 0.29
CA ASP A 217 -27.27 -4.70 -0.33
C ASP A 217 -26.43 -3.58 0.34
N GLU A 218 -25.24 -3.96 0.80
CA GLU A 218 -24.21 -3.02 1.27
C GLU A 218 -23.34 -2.61 0.07
N THR A 219 -23.25 -1.32 -0.19
CA THR A 219 -22.34 -0.77 -1.18
C THR A 219 -21.02 -0.43 -0.51
N GLU A 220 -19.94 -1.03 -1.02
CA GLU A 220 -18.58 -0.68 -0.61
C GLU A 220 -18.05 0.45 -1.48
N TYR A 221 -17.57 1.51 -0.83
CA TYR A 221 -16.88 2.61 -1.48
C TYR A 221 -15.48 2.79 -0.90
N LYS A 222 -14.58 3.28 -1.73
CA LYS A 222 -13.16 3.47 -1.38
C LYS A 222 -12.81 4.95 -1.46
N ILE A 223 -12.23 5.48 -0.39
CA ILE A 223 -11.80 6.87 -0.31
C ILE A 223 -10.31 6.95 0.02
N PRO A 224 -9.61 8.04 -0.33
CA PRO A 224 -8.24 8.26 0.12
C PRO A 224 -8.18 8.39 1.65
N ALA A 225 -7.12 7.90 2.27
CA ALA A 225 -6.88 8.05 3.71
C ALA A 225 -6.39 9.47 4.05
N ARG A 226 -7.31 10.45 4.11
CA ARG A 226 -7.00 11.86 4.37
C ARG A 226 -7.75 12.39 5.59
N LEU A 227 -7.02 12.65 6.67
CA LEU A 227 -7.53 13.38 7.82
C LEU A 227 -7.74 14.85 7.43
N THR A 228 -8.91 15.40 7.76
CA THR A 228 -9.18 16.83 7.66
C THR A 228 -9.41 17.37 9.06
N LEU A 229 -8.72 18.46 9.40
CA LEU A 229 -8.89 19.22 10.63
C LEU A 229 -9.20 20.67 10.23
N GLN A 230 -10.09 21.32 10.97
CA GLN A 230 -10.52 22.69 10.75
C GLN A 230 -10.68 23.41 12.09
N VAL A 231 -10.33 24.67 12.13
CA VAL A 231 -10.52 25.57 13.26
C VAL A 231 -11.76 26.43 12.99
N TRP A 232 -12.59 26.58 14.01
CA TRP A 232 -13.87 27.26 13.94
C TRP A 232 -14.06 28.19 15.14
N ASP A 233 -14.84 29.24 14.94
CA ASP A 233 -15.36 30.12 15.97
C ASP A 233 -16.77 29.69 16.37
N ALA A 234 -17.03 29.54 17.67
CA ALA A 234 -18.32 29.09 18.19
C ALA A 234 -19.23 30.28 18.51
N ASP A 235 -20.20 30.51 17.64
CA ASP A 235 -21.11 31.64 17.74
C ASP A 235 -22.33 31.36 18.63
N HIS A 236 -22.66 32.24 19.57
CA HIS A 236 -23.81 32.04 20.47
C HIS A 236 -25.18 32.32 19.83
N PHE A 237 -25.23 33.22 18.83
CA PHE A 237 -26.48 33.71 18.23
C PHE A 237 -26.53 33.55 16.70
N SER A 238 -25.49 32.96 16.12
CA SER A 238 -25.16 32.94 14.70
C SER A 238 -24.65 31.54 14.31
N ALA A 239 -24.30 31.33 13.04
CA ALA A 239 -23.71 30.09 12.58
C ALA A 239 -22.19 30.16 12.77
N ASP A 240 -21.58 29.09 13.31
CA ASP A 240 -20.13 29.00 13.52
C ASP A 240 -19.31 29.47 12.31
N ASP A 241 -18.31 30.31 12.54
CA ASP A 241 -17.44 30.84 11.49
C ASP A 241 -16.20 29.96 11.30
N PHE A 242 -15.81 29.76 10.04
CA PHE A 242 -14.64 28.95 9.69
C PHE A 242 -13.38 29.81 9.70
N LEU A 243 -12.40 29.44 10.54
CA LEU A 243 -11.17 30.22 10.75
C LEU A 243 -9.94 29.65 10.01
N GLY A 244 -9.92 28.36 9.65
CA GLY A 244 -8.79 27.74 8.94
C GLY A 244 -8.75 26.23 8.88
#